data_AF-A0A812Z8U2-F1
#
_entry.id   AF-A0A812Z8U2-F1
#
_cell.length_a   1.000
_cell.length_b   1.000
_cell.length_c   1.000
_cell.angle_alpha   90.00
_cell.angle_beta   90.00
_cell.angle_gamma   90.00
#
_symmetry.space_group_name_H-M   'P 1'
#
loop_
_entity.id
_entity.type
_entity.pdbx_description
1 polymer ?
#
loop_
_entity_poly.entity_id
_entity_poly.type
_entity_poly.pdbx_seq_one_letter_code
_entity_poly.pdbx_strand_id
1 'polypeptide(L)'
;MQPFGPLRCLLLVALGVLAQAHEPIVLKPGEAEAGKSRKMMVLIPGANVPNHHYQQTAQAIQDAAAQKGLSLWLVVPTVFQNLCIISCAATWLCSPLHSAVEAALSAAAKQGWNRTNDSENLWLAGHSLGATCANKLFQAYNAHNSSNSGSSPYAGMVVMGGYVDETGDYDLLGYPVP
;
A
#
# COMPACT_ATOMS: atom_id res chain seq x y z
N MET A 1 64.82 30.63 4.23
CA MET A 1 63.81 31.58 3.71
C MET A 1 62.74 30.76 2.99
N GLN A 2 61.47 31.10 3.26
CA GLN A 2 60.18 30.47 2.91
C GLN A 2 59.92 30.24 1.39
N PRO A 3 58.85 29.54 0.92
CA PRO A 3 57.56 29.32 1.60
C PRO A 3 56.87 27.95 1.49
N PHE A 4 55.88 27.82 2.39
CA PHE A 4 54.82 26.83 2.49
C PHE A 4 53.91 26.82 1.24
N GLY A 5 53.63 25.63 0.69
CA GLY A 5 52.61 25.41 -0.33
C GLY A 5 51.25 25.06 0.30
N PRO A 6 50.12 25.55 -0.25
CA PRO A 6 48.82 25.48 0.41
C PRO A 6 48.21 24.08 0.34
N LEU A 7 47.86 23.57 1.52
CA LEU A 7 46.99 22.43 1.76
C LEU A 7 45.62 22.71 1.12
N ARG A 8 45.39 22.18 -0.09
CA ARG A 8 44.06 22.20 -0.72
C ARG A 8 43.18 21.14 -0.04
N CYS A 9 42.41 21.57 0.95
CA CYS A 9 41.23 20.83 1.43
C CYS A 9 40.25 20.66 0.26
N LEU A 10 40.27 19.50 -0.38
CA LEU A 10 39.22 19.07 -1.29
C LEU A 10 37.97 18.77 -0.45
N LEU A 11 37.10 19.76 -0.29
CA LEU A 11 35.77 19.57 0.29
C LEU A 11 34.94 18.81 -0.74
N LEU A 12 34.87 17.49 -0.62
CA LEU A 12 33.91 16.65 -1.33
C LEU A 12 32.50 17.04 -0.86
N VAL A 13 31.88 17.96 -1.58
CA VAL A 13 30.43 18.15 -1.53
C VAL A 13 29.83 16.91 -2.17
N ALA A 14 29.60 15.88 -1.35
CA ALA A 14 28.71 14.80 -1.70
C ALA A 14 27.33 15.43 -1.90
N LEU A 15 26.98 15.71 -3.16
CA LEU A 15 25.60 15.91 -3.57
C LEU A 15 24.87 14.60 -3.26
N GLY A 16 24.38 14.51 -2.03
CA GLY A 16 23.32 13.58 -1.69
C GLY A 16 22.14 13.94 -2.56
N VAL A 17 21.96 13.22 -3.67
CA VAL A 17 20.65 13.03 -4.27
C VAL A 17 19.85 12.33 -3.19
N LEU A 18 19.20 13.13 -2.32
CA LEU A 18 18.14 12.64 -1.47
C LEU A 18 17.11 12.08 -2.45
N ALA A 19 17.12 10.75 -2.62
CA ALA A 19 15.98 10.05 -3.15
C ALA A 19 14.81 10.54 -2.32
N GLN A 20 13.95 11.37 -2.92
CA GLN A 20 12.78 11.91 -2.26
C GLN A 20 11.89 10.70 -2.00
N ALA A 21 12.06 10.09 -0.83
CA ALA A 21 11.23 9.01 -0.37
C ALA A 21 9.85 9.60 -0.27
N HIS A 22 9.01 9.34 -1.28
CA HIS A 22 7.64 9.79 -1.25
C HIS A 22 7.01 9.17 -0.01
N GLU A 23 6.48 9.99 0.90
CA GLU A 23 5.83 9.47 2.10
C GLU A 23 4.52 8.75 1.73
N PRO A 24 4.11 7.72 2.49
CA PRO A 24 2.79 7.14 2.32
C PRO A 24 1.72 8.21 2.61
N ILE A 25 0.63 8.21 1.85
CA ILE A 25 -0.53 9.02 2.21
C ILE A 25 -1.29 8.26 3.30
N VAL A 26 -1.69 8.96 4.35
CA VAL A 26 -2.55 8.43 5.41
C VAL A 26 -3.68 9.42 5.63
N LEU A 27 -4.91 8.99 5.37
CA LEU A 27 -6.12 9.74 5.64
C LEU A 27 -6.90 9.06 6.76
N LYS A 28 -7.13 9.83 7.84
CA LYS A 28 -7.94 9.44 8.99
C LYS A 28 -9.42 9.81 8.73
N PRO A 29 -10.40 8.98 9.14
CA PRO A 29 -11.80 9.35 9.07
C PRO A 29 -12.08 10.67 9.81
N GLY A 30 -13.07 11.43 9.33
CA GLY A 30 -13.53 12.64 10.02
C GLY A 30 -14.06 12.36 11.43
N GLU A 31 -14.05 13.38 12.30
CA GLU A 31 -14.45 13.25 13.71
C GLU A 31 -15.92 12.82 13.89
N ALA A 32 -16.79 13.18 12.94
CA ALA A 32 -18.19 12.76 12.91
C ALA A 32 -18.37 11.24 12.81
N GLU A 33 -17.32 10.50 12.44
CA GLU A 33 -17.30 9.05 12.30
C GLU A 33 -16.75 8.32 13.55
N ALA A 34 -16.55 9.04 14.66
CA ALA A 34 -16.09 8.46 15.93
C ALA A 34 -17.11 7.45 16.49
N GLY A 35 -16.64 6.25 16.85
CA GLY A 35 -17.46 5.17 17.44
C GLY A 35 -18.09 4.20 16.44
N LYS A 36 -18.01 4.46 15.13
CA LYS A 36 -18.46 3.52 14.09
C LYS A 36 -17.43 2.42 13.83
N SER A 37 -17.87 1.29 13.27
CA SER A 37 -16.96 0.23 12.81
C SER A 37 -15.99 0.79 11.77
N ARG A 38 -14.69 0.66 12.05
CA ARG A 38 -13.62 1.27 11.25
C ARG A 38 -13.12 0.28 10.22
N LYS A 39 -13.13 0.71 8.97
CA LYS A 39 -12.50 -0.03 7.86
C LYS A 39 -11.20 0.67 7.48
N MET A 40 -10.28 -0.10 6.92
CA MET A 40 -9.02 0.35 6.34
C MET A 40 -9.00 -0.05 4.87
N MET A 41 -8.71 0.91 4.00
CA MET A 41 -8.41 0.65 2.60
C MET A 41 -6.95 0.97 2.33
N VAL A 42 -6.23 0.00 1.77
CA VAL A 42 -4.89 0.19 1.24
C VAL A 42 -4.99 0.34 -0.27
N LEU A 43 -4.82 1.56 -0.78
CA LEU A 43 -4.89 1.85 -2.21
C LEU A 43 -3.49 1.80 -2.84
N ILE A 44 -3.18 0.72 -3.54
CA ILE A 44 -1.91 0.51 -4.23
C ILE A 44 -1.89 1.32 -5.54
N PRO A 45 -1.00 2.32 -5.68
CA PRO A 45 -0.90 3.15 -6.87
C PRO A 45 -0.40 2.38 -8.10
N GLY A 46 -0.65 2.95 -9.27
CA GLY A 46 -0.20 2.44 -10.56
C GLY A 46 1.30 2.66 -10.79
N ALA A 47 1.82 2.03 -11.84
CA ALA A 47 3.23 2.12 -12.22
C ALA A 47 3.66 3.58 -12.41
N ASN A 48 4.77 3.98 -11.78
CA ASN A 48 5.36 5.32 -11.98
C ASN A 48 4.49 6.50 -11.58
N VAL A 49 3.48 6.29 -10.74
CA VAL A 49 2.66 7.40 -10.31
C VAL A 49 3.08 7.79 -8.89
N PRO A 50 3.72 8.95 -8.71
CA PRO A 50 3.99 9.49 -7.38
C PRO A 50 2.73 9.54 -6.51
N ASN A 51 2.88 9.21 -5.22
CA ASN A 51 1.76 9.18 -4.28
C ASN A 51 0.95 10.49 -4.26
N HIS A 52 1.58 11.65 -4.43
CA HIS A 52 0.87 12.94 -4.38
C HIS A 52 -0.25 13.07 -5.43
N HIS A 53 -0.17 12.35 -6.56
CA HIS A 53 -1.26 12.29 -7.55
C HIS A 53 -2.48 11.50 -7.04
N TYR A 54 -2.31 10.65 -6.03
CA TYR A 54 -3.39 9.93 -5.37
C TYR A 54 -4.04 10.71 -4.23
N GLN A 55 -3.52 11.88 -3.83
CA GLN A 55 -4.08 12.65 -2.72
C GLN A 55 -5.56 13.01 -2.94
N GLN A 56 -5.89 13.55 -4.12
CA GLN A 56 -7.26 13.94 -4.45
C GLN A 56 -8.18 12.72 -4.57
N THR A 57 -7.69 11.63 -5.16
CA THR A 57 -8.43 10.36 -5.26
C THR A 57 -8.71 9.77 -3.88
N ALA A 58 -7.71 9.73 -3.00
CA ALA A 58 -7.82 9.25 -1.64
C ALA A 58 -8.84 10.08 -0.85
N GLN A 59 -8.80 11.41 -0.98
CA GLN A 59 -9.77 12.30 -0.34
C GLN A 59 -11.19 12.05 -0.86
N ALA A 60 -11.37 11.93 -2.18
CA ALA A 60 -12.68 11.68 -2.78
C ALA A 60 -13.28 10.34 -2.32
N ILE A 61 -12.46 9.28 -2.20
CA ILE A 61 -12.90 7.99 -1.66
C ILE A 61 -13.34 8.13 -0.20
N GLN A 62 -12.55 8.85 0.61
CA GLN A 62 -12.88 9.07 2.01
C GLN A 62 -14.18 9.88 2.18
N ASP A 63 -14.35 10.93 1.39
CA ASP A 63 -15.56 11.77 1.42
C ASP A 63 -16.80 10.97 1.00
N ALA A 64 -16.68 10.15 -0.04
CA ALA A 64 -17.76 9.25 -0.47
C ALA A 64 -18.11 8.21 0.61
N ALA A 65 -17.11 7.64 1.29
CA ALA A 65 -17.32 6.73 2.41
C ALA A 65 -18.06 7.42 3.57
N ALA A 66 -17.65 8.63 3.94
CA ALA A 66 -18.29 9.42 4.99
C ALA A 66 -19.76 9.74 4.65
N GLN A 67 -20.07 10.10 3.40
CA GLN A 67 -21.45 10.32 2.93
C GLN A 67 -22.33 9.07 3.06
N LYS A 68 -21.73 7.88 3.04
CA LYS A 68 -22.40 6.60 3.28
C LYS A 68 -22.36 6.14 4.74
N GLY A 69 -21.85 6.99 5.63
CA GLY A 69 -21.71 6.69 7.06
C GLY A 69 -20.66 5.63 7.38
N LEU A 70 -19.67 5.44 6.50
CA LEU A 70 -18.56 4.51 6.68
C LEU A 70 -17.33 5.24 7.25
N SER A 71 -16.85 4.77 8.40
CA SER A 71 -15.60 5.23 9.00
C SER A 71 -14.41 4.56 8.30
N LEU A 72 -13.90 5.20 7.23
CA LEU A 72 -12.84 4.66 6.39
C LEU A 72 -11.49 5.36 6.62
N TRP A 73 -10.53 4.59 7.11
CA TRP A 73 -9.11 4.91 6.97
C TRP A 73 -8.67 4.56 5.56
N LEU A 74 -7.84 5.43 4.98
CA LEU A 74 -7.28 5.18 3.67
C LEU A 74 -5.78 5.44 3.70
N VAL A 75 -5.01 4.46 3.24
CA VAL A 75 -3.57 4.61 3.07
C VAL A 75 -3.17 4.36 1.61
N VAL A 76 -2.20 5.13 1.13
CA VAL A 76 -1.54 4.90 -0.16
C VAL A 76 -0.08 4.59 0.15
N PRO A 77 0.36 3.32 0.03
CA PRO A 77 1.74 2.95 0.29
C PRO A 77 2.65 3.53 -0.79
N THR A 78 3.90 3.78 -0.41
CA THR A 78 4.95 4.16 -1.37
C THR A 78 5.46 2.92 -2.06
N VAL A 79 5.11 2.77 -3.33
CA VAL A 79 5.51 1.64 -4.17
C VAL A 79 6.38 2.16 -5.30
N PHE A 80 7.67 1.86 -5.26
CA PHE A 80 8.56 2.11 -6.39
C PHE A 80 8.36 0.99 -7.43
N GLN A 81 8.52 1.30 -8.73
CA GLN A 81 8.31 0.37 -9.86
C GLN A 81 8.78 -1.07 -9.60
N ASN A 82 9.93 -1.23 -8.94
CA ASN A 82 10.60 -2.51 -8.73
C ASN A 82 9.94 -3.42 -7.68
N LEU A 83 8.88 -2.97 -7.00
CA LEU A 83 8.18 -3.72 -5.96
C LEU A 83 6.89 -4.39 -6.44
N CYS A 84 6.35 -3.99 -7.60
CA CYS A 84 5.21 -4.69 -8.17
C CYS A 84 5.68 -5.92 -8.94
N ILE A 85 5.60 -7.08 -8.29
CA ILE A 85 5.96 -8.34 -8.90
C ILE A 85 4.69 -8.94 -9.51
N ILE A 86 4.67 -9.03 -10.84
CA ILE A 86 3.56 -9.61 -11.63
C ILE A 86 3.37 -11.11 -11.41
N SER A 87 4.22 -11.75 -10.59
CA SER A 87 4.12 -13.16 -10.21
C SER A 87 4.54 -13.37 -8.76
N CYS A 88 3.67 -14.03 -8.01
CA CYS A 88 3.80 -14.27 -6.57
C CYS A 88 3.73 -15.77 -6.29
N ALA A 89 4.59 -16.55 -6.98
CA ALA A 89 4.61 -18.01 -6.83
C ALA A 89 5.02 -18.50 -5.42
N ALA A 90 5.55 -17.61 -4.58
CA ALA A 90 5.83 -17.84 -3.17
C ALA A 90 5.72 -16.53 -2.38
N THR A 91 5.32 -16.59 -1.11
CA THR A 91 5.11 -15.40 -0.25
C THR A 91 6.32 -14.49 -0.14
N TRP A 92 7.54 -15.06 -0.10
CA TRP A 92 8.78 -14.28 -0.01
C TRP A 92 9.02 -13.39 -1.22
N LEU A 93 8.54 -13.77 -2.41
CA LEU A 93 8.59 -12.92 -3.61
C LEU A 93 7.68 -11.69 -3.45
N CYS A 94 6.58 -11.79 -2.72
CA CYS A 94 5.66 -10.68 -2.48
C CYS A 94 6.07 -9.81 -1.28
N SER A 95 7.08 -10.26 -0.51
CA SER A 95 7.52 -9.59 0.72
C SER A 95 7.87 -8.10 0.57
N PRO A 96 8.43 -7.61 -0.55
CA PRO A 96 8.73 -6.20 -0.68
C PRO A 96 7.47 -5.33 -0.77
N LEU A 97 6.46 -5.78 -1.51
CA LEU A 97 5.16 -5.11 -1.59
C LEU A 97 4.41 -5.18 -0.25
N HIS A 98 4.41 -6.35 0.39
CA HIS A 98 3.83 -6.52 1.72
C HIS A 98 4.49 -5.58 2.74
N SER A 99 5.81 -5.44 2.70
CA SER A 99 6.55 -4.53 3.60
C SER A 99 6.16 -3.06 3.38
N ALA A 100 5.92 -2.65 2.14
CA ALA A 100 5.45 -1.29 1.83
C ALA A 100 4.03 -1.04 2.35
N VAL A 101 3.15 -2.03 2.24
CA VAL A 101 1.79 -2.01 2.82
C VAL A 101 1.86 -1.92 4.34
N GLU A 102 2.65 -2.77 4.98
CA GLU A 102 2.84 -2.77 6.44
C GLU A 102 3.48 -1.47 6.95
N ALA A 103 4.40 -0.86 6.19
CA ALA A 103 4.96 0.45 6.51
C ALA A 103 3.88 1.55 6.47
N ALA A 104 2.99 1.53 5.49
CA ALA A 104 1.87 2.47 5.42
C ALA A 104 0.84 2.25 6.54
N LEU A 105 0.54 1.00 6.88
CA LEU A 105 -0.30 0.65 8.02
C LEU A 105 0.32 1.09 9.35
N SER A 106 1.64 0.96 9.50
CA SER A 106 2.38 1.48 10.66
C SER A 106 2.29 3.01 10.76
N ALA A 107 2.35 3.72 9.63
CA ALA A 107 2.13 5.17 9.59
C ALA A 107 0.71 5.55 10.03
N ALA A 108 -0.32 4.80 9.62
CA ALA A 108 -1.68 4.97 10.12
C ALA A 108 -1.80 4.64 11.62
N ALA A 109 -1.11 3.61 12.10
CA ALA A 109 -1.12 3.22 13.51
C ALA A 109 -0.60 4.34 14.41
N LYS A 110 0.45 5.05 13.97
CA LYS A 110 0.97 6.25 14.66
C LYS A 110 -0.05 7.39 14.75
N GLN A 111 -1.07 7.40 13.88
CA GLN A 111 -2.17 8.38 13.89
C GLN A 111 -3.43 7.88 14.62
N GLY A 112 -3.40 6.67 15.19
CA GLY A 112 -4.49 6.10 15.97
C GLY A 112 -5.34 5.06 15.23
N TRP A 113 -4.90 4.56 14.07
CA TRP A 113 -5.42 3.28 13.56
C TRP A 113 -5.04 2.16 14.54
N ASN A 114 -6.02 1.35 14.92
CA ASN A 114 -5.78 0.15 15.71
C ASN A 114 -6.16 -1.05 14.86
N ARG A 115 -5.18 -1.88 14.53
CA ARG A 115 -5.39 -3.08 13.72
C ARG A 115 -6.19 -4.08 14.56
N THR A 116 -7.37 -4.45 14.07
CA THR A 116 -8.27 -5.40 14.75
C THR A 116 -8.35 -6.69 13.94
N ASN A 117 -9.54 -7.05 13.45
CA ASN A 117 -9.74 -8.20 12.57
C ASN A 117 -9.53 -7.78 11.11
N ASP A 118 -8.35 -8.04 10.56
CA ASP A 118 -8.03 -7.67 9.18
C ASP A 118 -8.96 -8.36 8.16
N SER A 119 -9.35 -9.61 8.43
CA SER A 119 -10.26 -10.39 7.58
C SER A 119 -11.65 -9.77 7.44
N GLU A 120 -11.99 -8.78 8.27
CA GLU A 120 -13.24 -8.02 8.19
C GLU A 120 -13.04 -6.54 7.87
N ASN A 121 -11.87 -5.99 8.22
CA ASN A 121 -11.67 -4.55 8.27
C ASN A 121 -10.59 -4.03 7.31
N LEU A 122 -9.73 -4.89 6.76
CA LEU A 122 -8.63 -4.48 5.88
C LEU A 122 -8.94 -4.84 4.42
N TRP A 123 -9.15 -3.82 3.59
CA TRP A 123 -9.44 -3.95 2.18
C TRP A 123 -8.22 -3.54 1.35
N LEU A 124 -7.90 -4.32 0.33
CA LEU A 124 -6.94 -3.90 -0.68
C LEU A 124 -7.67 -3.19 -1.81
N ALA A 125 -7.01 -2.20 -2.41
CA ALA A 125 -7.46 -1.60 -3.65
C ALA A 125 -6.24 -1.36 -4.54
N GLY A 126 -6.43 -1.29 -5.86
CA GLY A 126 -5.33 -0.92 -6.74
C GLY A 126 -5.80 -0.39 -8.09
N HIS A 127 -4.97 0.46 -8.68
CA HIS A 127 -5.20 1.05 -10.01
C HIS A 127 -4.13 0.62 -11.02
N SER A 128 -4.53 0.24 -12.23
CA SER A 128 -3.63 -0.19 -13.32
C SER A 128 -2.69 -1.30 -12.83
N LEU A 129 -1.36 -1.13 -12.95
CA LEU A 129 -0.39 -2.07 -12.39
C LEU A 129 -0.63 -2.34 -10.90
N GLY A 130 -1.00 -1.32 -10.11
CA GLY A 130 -1.32 -1.44 -8.68
C GLY A 130 -2.45 -2.42 -8.39
N ALA A 131 -3.42 -2.53 -9.31
CA ALA A 131 -4.51 -3.50 -9.20
C ALA A 131 -3.99 -4.93 -9.36
N THR A 132 -3.08 -5.16 -10.31
CA THR A 132 -2.39 -6.45 -10.48
C THR A 132 -1.53 -6.79 -9.26
N CYS A 133 -0.80 -5.81 -8.68
CA CYS A 133 -0.03 -6.04 -7.46
C CYS A 133 -0.94 -6.37 -6.26
N ALA A 134 -2.05 -5.65 -6.10
CA ALA A 134 -3.05 -5.91 -5.05
C ALA A 134 -3.58 -7.34 -5.16
N ASN A 135 -3.89 -7.78 -6.38
CA ASN A 135 -4.34 -9.14 -6.63
C ASN A 135 -3.28 -10.19 -6.27
N LYS A 136 -2.03 -10.01 -6.72
CA LYS A 136 -0.94 -10.95 -6.39
C LYS A 136 -0.63 -10.97 -4.89
N LEU A 137 -0.71 -9.83 -4.21
CA LEU A 137 -0.59 -9.76 -2.74
C LEU A 137 -1.74 -10.48 -2.04
N PHE A 138 -2.97 -10.22 -2.47
CA PHE A 138 -4.16 -10.88 -1.95
C PHE A 138 -4.04 -12.40 -2.10
N GLN A 139 -3.69 -12.88 -3.29
CA GLN A 139 -3.48 -14.30 -3.58
C GLN A 139 -2.38 -14.90 -2.70
N ALA A 140 -1.20 -14.28 -2.64
CA ALA A 140 -0.07 -14.82 -1.88
C ALA A 140 -0.35 -14.97 -0.38
N TYR A 141 -1.13 -14.06 0.20
CA TYR A 141 -1.37 -14.04 1.63
C TYR A 141 -2.73 -14.64 2.03
N ASN A 142 -3.64 -14.88 1.08
CA ASN A 142 -4.90 -15.62 1.31
C ASN A 142 -4.82 -17.11 0.92
N ALA A 143 -4.01 -17.47 -0.08
CA ALA A 143 -3.85 -18.87 -0.50
C ALA A 143 -3.01 -19.69 0.48
N HIS A 144 -2.13 -19.05 1.27
CA HIS A 144 -1.29 -19.70 2.28
C HIS A 144 -2.02 -19.98 3.60
N ASN A 145 -3.26 -20.47 3.52
CA ASN A 145 -3.98 -21.17 4.59
C ASN A 145 -3.38 -22.58 4.87
N SER A 146 -2.06 -22.72 4.86
CA SER A 146 -1.39 -23.92 5.34
C SER A 146 -0.54 -23.60 6.55
N SER A 147 -1.07 -24.06 7.69
CA SER A 147 -0.45 -24.18 9.01
C SER A 147 -0.33 -22.90 9.86
N ASN A 148 -1.32 -22.73 10.75
CA ASN A 148 -1.25 -22.14 12.10
C ASN A 148 -1.87 -20.76 12.38
N SER A 149 -2.58 -20.09 11.45
CA SER A 149 -3.51 -19.00 11.82
C SER A 149 -4.56 -18.79 10.73
N GLY A 150 -5.70 -19.48 10.84
CA GLY A 150 -6.72 -19.59 9.80
C GLY A 150 -7.60 -18.35 9.56
N SER A 151 -6.99 -17.20 9.24
CA SER A 151 -7.72 -16.02 8.82
C SER A 151 -7.02 -15.33 7.66
N SER A 152 -7.74 -15.14 6.54
CA SER A 152 -7.32 -14.30 5.42
C SER A 152 -6.95 -12.89 5.93
N PRO A 153 -5.76 -12.34 5.64
CA PRO A 153 -5.37 -11.01 6.10
C PRO A 153 -6.13 -9.86 5.42
N TYR A 154 -7.09 -10.13 4.53
CA TYR A 154 -7.82 -9.08 3.83
C TYR A 154 -9.30 -9.43 3.70
N ALA A 155 -10.18 -8.48 4.04
CA ALA A 155 -11.62 -8.61 3.91
C ALA A 155 -12.12 -8.64 2.47
N GLY A 156 -11.35 -8.08 1.55
CA GLY A 156 -11.70 -8.03 0.14
C GLY A 156 -10.75 -7.15 -0.67
N MET A 157 -11.04 -7.02 -1.96
CA MET A 157 -10.24 -6.25 -2.90
C MET A 157 -11.09 -5.43 -3.87
N VAL A 158 -10.64 -4.23 -4.21
CA VAL A 158 -11.19 -3.39 -5.29
C VAL A 158 -10.15 -3.21 -6.41
N VAL A 159 -10.44 -3.71 -7.60
CA VAL A 159 -9.52 -3.68 -8.76
C VAL A 159 -9.99 -2.63 -9.77
N MET A 160 -9.14 -1.66 -10.10
CA MET A 160 -9.48 -0.57 -11.03
C MET A 160 -8.55 -0.56 -12.24
N GLY A 161 -9.06 -0.95 -13.41
CA GLY A 161 -8.33 -0.83 -14.69
C GLY A 161 -7.01 -1.60 -14.75
N GLY A 162 -6.86 -2.69 -14.00
CA GLY A 162 -5.70 -3.58 -14.06
C GLY A 162 -6.00 -4.92 -14.73
N TYR A 163 -4.97 -5.76 -14.84
CA TYR A 163 -5.11 -7.11 -15.39
C TYR A 163 -5.46 -8.11 -14.30
N VAL A 164 -6.44 -8.95 -14.61
CA VAL A 164 -6.84 -10.12 -13.84
C VAL A 164 -6.34 -11.34 -14.60
N ASP A 165 -5.70 -12.26 -13.89
CA ASP A 165 -5.28 -13.54 -14.45
C ASP A 165 -6.50 -14.45 -14.52
N GLU A 166 -7.06 -14.65 -15.72
CA GLU A 166 -8.27 -15.45 -15.97
C GLU A 166 -8.00 -16.97 -16.08
N THR A 167 -6.73 -17.39 -15.99
CA THR A 167 -6.33 -18.77 -16.34
C THR A 167 -5.53 -19.50 -15.26
N GLY A 168 -5.19 -18.82 -14.16
CA GLY A 168 -4.51 -19.42 -13.02
C GLY A 168 -5.48 -20.01 -11.97
N ASP A 169 -4.93 -20.75 -11.02
CA ASP A 169 -5.66 -21.39 -9.90
C ASP A 169 -6.47 -20.40 -9.01
N TYR A 170 -6.40 -19.10 -9.28
CA TYR A 170 -6.97 -18.01 -8.49
C TYR A 170 -7.59 -16.91 -9.36
N ASP A 171 -8.17 -17.30 -10.49
CA ASP A 171 -9.00 -16.44 -11.35
C ASP A 171 -10.11 -15.74 -10.55
N LEU A 172 -10.29 -14.42 -10.76
CA LEU A 172 -11.35 -13.66 -10.09
C LEU A 172 -12.74 -14.01 -10.61
N LEU A 173 -12.89 -14.64 -11.79
CA LEU A 173 -14.19 -15.20 -12.22
C LEU A 173 -14.63 -16.36 -11.31
N GLY A 174 -13.70 -17.01 -10.62
CA GLY A 174 -13.97 -18.03 -9.61
C GLY A 174 -14.21 -17.48 -8.20
N TYR A 175 -13.99 -16.18 -7.97
CA TYR A 175 -14.24 -15.53 -6.68
C TYR A 175 -15.68 -15.00 -6.62
N PRO A 176 -16.44 -15.29 -5.55
CA PRO A 176 -17.72 -14.64 -5.34
C PRO A 176 -17.48 -13.15 -5.10
N VAL A 177 -17.87 -12.34 -6.07
CA VAL A 177 -18.01 -10.90 -5.89
C VAL A 177 -19.26 -10.67 -5.02
N PRO A 178 -19.22 -9.77 -4.02
CA PRO A 178 -20.39 -9.43 -3.20
C PRO A 178 -21.59 -8.95 -4.03
#